data_AF-A0A965QFJ2-F1
#
_entry.id   AF-A0A965QFJ2-F1
#
_cell.length_a   1.000
_cell.length_b   1.000
_cell.length_c   1.000
_cell.angle_alpha   90.00
_cell.angle_beta   90.00
_cell.angle_gamma   90.00
#
_symmetry.space_group_name_H-M   'P 1'
#
loop_
_entity.id
_entity.type
_entity.pdbx_description
1 polymer ?
#
loop_
_entity_poly.entity_id
_entity_poly.type
_entity_poly.pdbx_seq_one_letter_code
_entity_poly.pdbx_strand_id
1 'polypeptide(L)'
;LSKNAAVMSWRGFDGGLEAAKQEHYVVMSPGSHCYFDHYQGKGKDEPLAIGGFTPLEKVYAFSPIPEGMKTEHAAYVLGAQANLWTEYIPTFDKLMYMAYPRAIALAQVLWCSEKPSFEEFSTVLHNKHFGLLEKQNIPFSKTSLLPILNFNRSEKGLKFWIESKKSSEQFKVQSSLNARKDEFILNSKQAITFERTNTKNFKNIILVSSETTGLSSTFVIHNSPSLGVPVKLITQASPSYNSGDLTLVDGQYGSRPWKGHEWLGFDTSYIEIELDLLQKQKIKSVELSFLKDENSWIHLPVKIELEAVNKTKKNTSSETSIKKEKVLITFSHKTQKIKIKIYSLSKIPNGMPGEETQPWTFIDEISIQK
;
A
#
# COMPACT_ATOMS: atom_id res chain seq x y z
N LEU A 1 -5.31 -5.96 -34.14
CA LEU A 1 -6.63 -6.48 -33.71
C LEU A 1 -7.40 -6.96 -34.94
N SER A 2 -8.35 -7.89 -34.81
CA SER A 2 -9.26 -8.16 -35.93
C SER A 2 -10.14 -6.92 -36.17
N LYS A 3 -10.56 -6.64 -37.41
CA LYS A 3 -11.20 -5.38 -37.80
C LYS A 3 -12.42 -4.98 -36.95
N ASN A 4 -13.16 -5.96 -36.40
CA ASN A 4 -14.39 -5.72 -35.64
C ASN A 4 -14.24 -6.06 -34.15
N ALA A 5 -13.01 -6.25 -33.65
CA ALA A 5 -12.81 -6.53 -32.24
C ALA A 5 -13.15 -5.31 -31.37
N ALA A 6 -13.78 -5.56 -30.22
CA ALA A 6 -13.79 -4.64 -29.09
C ALA A 6 -12.74 -5.10 -28.07
N VAL A 7 -12.16 -4.16 -27.33
CA VAL A 7 -11.06 -4.40 -26.39
C VAL A 7 -11.50 -4.12 -24.96
N MET A 8 -11.31 -5.08 -24.07
CA MET A 8 -11.43 -4.87 -22.63
C MET A 8 -10.03 -4.61 -22.05
N SER A 9 -9.77 -3.37 -21.61
CA SER A 9 -8.45 -2.98 -21.08
C SER A 9 -8.35 -3.28 -19.59
N TRP A 10 -7.74 -4.40 -19.24
CA TRP A 10 -7.59 -4.84 -17.84
C TRP A 10 -6.17 -4.64 -17.28
N ARG A 11 -5.13 -4.71 -18.12
CA ARG A 11 -3.73 -4.40 -17.75
C ARG A 11 -3.46 -2.89 -17.83
N GLY A 12 -4.12 -2.13 -16.96
CA GLY A 12 -4.01 -0.67 -16.96
C GLY A 12 -4.76 0.00 -18.12
N PHE A 13 -4.36 1.22 -18.46
CA PHE A 13 -5.03 2.05 -19.47
C PHE A 13 -4.42 1.93 -20.87
N ASP A 14 -3.16 1.52 -20.98
CA ASP A 14 -2.39 1.60 -22.23
C ASP A 14 -3.01 0.79 -23.36
N GLY A 15 -3.49 -0.43 -23.06
CA GLY A 15 -4.15 -1.28 -24.05
C GLY A 15 -5.43 -0.66 -24.61
N GLY A 16 -6.23 -0.04 -23.74
CA GLY A 16 -7.44 0.69 -24.13
C GLY A 16 -7.14 1.96 -24.91
N LEU A 17 -6.12 2.71 -24.50
CA LEU A 17 -5.66 3.91 -25.21
C LEU A 17 -5.22 3.57 -26.65
N GLU A 18 -4.45 2.49 -26.81
CA GLU A 18 -3.97 2.06 -28.11
C GLU A 18 -5.09 1.51 -29.00
N ALA A 19 -6.03 0.74 -28.42
CA ALA A 19 -7.20 0.25 -29.15
C ALA A 19 -8.10 1.40 -29.65
N ALA A 20 -8.35 2.41 -28.80
CA ALA A 20 -9.17 3.56 -29.17
C ALA A 20 -8.54 4.42 -30.29
N LYS A 21 -7.20 4.55 -30.33
CA LYS A 21 -6.47 5.20 -31.44
C LYS A 21 -6.62 4.45 -32.76
N GLN A 22 -6.81 3.14 -32.70
CA GLN A 22 -7.07 2.28 -33.85
C GLN A 22 -8.56 2.14 -34.16
N GLU A 23 -9.40 3.01 -33.59
CA GLU A 23 -10.86 3.05 -33.83
C GLU A 23 -11.59 1.77 -33.40
N HIS A 24 -11.00 1.01 -32.48
CA HIS A 24 -11.66 -0.12 -31.83
C HIS A 24 -12.42 0.35 -30.59
N TYR A 25 -13.64 -0.17 -30.41
CA TYR A 25 -14.41 0.07 -29.18
C TYR A 25 -13.73 -0.50 -27.94
N VAL A 26 -13.79 0.23 -26.83
CA VAL A 26 -13.10 -0.11 -25.58
C VAL A 26 -14.06 -0.13 -24.40
N VAL A 27 -13.91 -1.15 -23.55
CA VAL A 27 -14.43 -1.16 -22.18
C VAL A 27 -13.25 -1.12 -21.22
N MET A 28 -13.16 -0.07 -20.42
CA MET A 28 -12.10 0.07 -19.42
C MET A 28 -12.39 -0.81 -18.21
N SER A 29 -11.43 -1.63 -17.81
CA SER A 29 -11.52 -2.43 -16.57
C SER A 29 -10.15 -2.56 -15.87
N PRO A 30 -9.38 -1.46 -15.73
CA PRO A 30 -8.00 -1.55 -15.28
C PRO A 30 -7.91 -2.14 -13.86
N GLY A 31 -6.97 -3.07 -13.66
CA GLY A 31 -6.71 -3.71 -12.37
C GLY A 31 -6.50 -2.75 -11.21
N SER A 32 -6.08 -1.52 -11.48
CA SER A 32 -5.88 -0.48 -10.48
C SER A 32 -7.18 0.02 -9.83
N HIS A 33 -8.31 0.03 -10.54
CA HIS A 33 -9.58 0.64 -10.07
C HIS A 33 -10.76 -0.34 -10.12
N CYS A 34 -10.73 -1.30 -11.03
CA CYS A 34 -11.89 -2.09 -11.40
C CYS A 34 -11.80 -3.56 -10.97
N TYR A 35 -10.79 -3.95 -10.17
CA TYR A 35 -10.68 -5.31 -9.65
C TYR A 35 -11.18 -5.34 -8.21
N PHE A 36 -12.37 -5.91 -8.03
CA PHE A 36 -13.07 -5.96 -6.75
C PHE A 36 -12.75 -7.23 -5.95
N ASP A 37 -11.99 -8.15 -6.51
CA ASP A 37 -11.35 -9.27 -5.81
C ASP A 37 -10.13 -8.84 -4.97
N HIS A 38 -9.66 -7.60 -5.13
CA HIS A 38 -8.63 -6.98 -4.29
C HIS A 38 -9.14 -6.53 -2.92
N TYR A 39 -8.25 -6.45 -1.92
CA TYR A 39 -8.54 -5.87 -0.61
C TYR A 39 -9.11 -4.44 -0.72
N GLN A 40 -10.02 -4.10 0.19
CA GLN A 40 -10.67 -2.78 0.26
C GLN A 40 -10.54 -2.09 1.62
N GLY A 41 -10.05 -2.81 2.64
CA GLY A 41 -9.61 -2.27 3.93
C GLY A 41 -8.14 -2.61 4.23
N LYS A 42 -7.55 -1.87 5.17
CA LYS A 42 -6.18 -2.14 5.66
C LYS A 42 -6.17 -3.07 6.87
N GLY A 43 -7.29 -3.16 7.60
CA GLY A 43 -7.41 -3.89 8.85
C GLY A 43 -7.11 -5.38 8.71
N LYS A 44 -6.52 -5.98 9.74
CA LYS A 44 -6.20 -7.42 9.81
C LYS A 44 -7.43 -8.33 9.64
N ASP A 45 -8.62 -7.79 9.92
CA ASP A 45 -9.89 -8.52 9.91
C ASP A 45 -10.54 -8.57 8.51
N GLU A 46 -9.89 -8.00 7.48
CA GLU A 46 -10.31 -8.17 6.10
C GLU A 46 -10.34 -9.66 5.71
N PRO A 47 -11.40 -10.15 5.05
CA PRO A 47 -11.42 -11.50 4.49
C PRO A 47 -10.25 -11.72 3.53
N LEU A 48 -9.67 -12.93 3.53
CA LEU A 48 -8.59 -13.30 2.61
C LEU A 48 -8.95 -12.95 1.16
N ALA A 49 -8.14 -12.13 0.50
CA ALA A 49 -8.28 -11.76 -0.89
C ALA A 49 -6.97 -12.04 -1.64
N ILE A 50 -7.01 -11.98 -2.98
CA ILE A 50 -5.87 -12.33 -3.84
C ILE A 50 -4.63 -11.45 -3.59
N GLY A 51 -4.84 -10.23 -3.09
CA GLY A 51 -3.81 -9.20 -2.96
C GLY A 51 -4.38 -7.84 -3.36
N GLY A 52 -3.50 -6.92 -3.74
CA GLY A 52 -3.88 -5.59 -4.23
C GLY A 52 -4.59 -4.70 -3.19
N PHE A 53 -4.88 -3.46 -3.57
CA PHE A 53 -5.63 -2.53 -2.74
C PHE A 53 -6.47 -1.59 -3.62
N THR A 54 -7.79 -1.82 -3.62
CA THR A 54 -8.78 -1.07 -4.39
C THR A 54 -9.86 -0.55 -3.42
N PRO A 55 -9.56 0.46 -2.59
CA PRO A 55 -10.52 1.04 -1.66
C PRO A 55 -11.61 1.86 -2.38
N LEU A 56 -12.69 2.17 -1.67
CA LEU A 56 -13.85 2.88 -2.21
C LEU A 56 -13.48 4.22 -2.86
N GLU A 57 -12.62 4.99 -2.21
CA GLU A 57 -12.09 6.27 -2.68
C GLU A 57 -11.41 6.13 -4.04
N LYS A 58 -10.64 5.05 -4.22
CA LYS A 58 -9.92 4.78 -5.48
C LYS A 58 -10.89 4.45 -6.59
N VAL A 59 -11.90 3.62 -6.33
CA VAL A 59 -12.98 3.34 -7.30
C VAL A 59 -13.70 4.63 -7.69
N TYR A 60 -14.01 5.49 -6.72
CA TYR A 60 -14.71 6.75 -6.97
C TYR A 60 -13.87 7.78 -7.74
N ALA A 61 -12.55 7.78 -7.54
CA ALA A 61 -11.61 8.64 -8.26
C ALA A 61 -11.44 8.26 -9.73
N PHE A 62 -11.86 7.05 -10.14
CA PHE A 62 -11.71 6.55 -11.49
C PHE A 62 -12.35 7.47 -12.54
N SER A 63 -11.69 7.55 -13.70
CA SER A 63 -12.21 8.14 -14.94
C SER A 63 -11.97 7.14 -16.09
N PRO A 64 -13.02 6.63 -16.74
CA PRO A 64 -12.89 5.76 -17.92
C PRO A 64 -12.19 6.45 -19.10
N ILE A 65 -12.27 7.78 -19.15
CA ILE A 65 -11.59 8.62 -20.14
C ILE A 65 -10.46 9.34 -19.40
N PRO A 66 -9.20 8.90 -19.53
CA PRO A 66 -8.07 9.54 -18.86
C PRO A 66 -7.87 10.98 -19.33
N GLU A 67 -7.32 11.81 -18.44
CA GLU A 67 -6.93 13.17 -18.78
C GLU A 67 -5.93 13.18 -19.96
N GLY A 68 -6.14 14.10 -20.90
CA GLY A 68 -5.30 14.21 -22.11
C GLY A 68 -5.70 13.27 -23.26
N MET A 69 -6.69 12.39 -23.10
CA MET A 69 -7.25 11.64 -24.23
C MET A 69 -7.97 12.61 -25.18
N LYS A 70 -7.59 12.59 -26.47
CA LYS A 70 -8.26 13.40 -27.50
C LYS A 70 -9.72 12.97 -27.66
N THR A 71 -10.61 13.95 -27.91
CA THR A 71 -12.05 13.73 -28.10
C THR A 71 -12.37 12.68 -29.16
N GLU A 72 -11.61 12.64 -30.25
CA GLU A 72 -11.77 11.66 -31.34
C GLU A 72 -11.58 10.21 -30.86
N HIS A 73 -10.62 9.94 -29.97
CA HIS A 73 -10.40 8.62 -29.40
C HIS A 73 -11.36 8.31 -28.25
N ALA A 74 -11.75 9.34 -27.49
CA ALA A 74 -12.70 9.20 -26.38
C ALA A 74 -14.06 8.67 -26.84
N ALA A 75 -14.47 8.97 -28.08
CA ALA A 75 -15.71 8.45 -28.69
C ALA A 75 -15.74 6.92 -28.83
N TYR A 76 -14.58 6.25 -28.81
CA TYR A 76 -14.48 4.79 -28.87
C TYR A 76 -14.51 4.12 -27.49
N VAL A 77 -14.46 4.89 -26.39
CA VAL A 77 -14.62 4.36 -25.04
C VAL A 77 -16.11 4.21 -24.73
N LEU A 78 -16.62 2.97 -24.76
CA LEU A 78 -18.03 2.66 -24.51
C LEU A 78 -18.41 2.79 -23.03
N GLY A 79 -17.43 2.70 -22.14
CA GLY A 79 -17.63 2.78 -20.69
C GLY A 79 -16.61 1.96 -19.94
N ALA A 80 -17.00 1.49 -18.75
CA ALA A 80 -16.16 0.68 -17.91
C ALA A 80 -16.93 -0.42 -17.19
N GLN A 81 -16.19 -1.38 -16.65
CA GLN A 81 -16.71 -2.52 -15.90
C GLN A 81 -15.78 -2.85 -14.73
N ALA A 82 -16.34 -3.25 -13.58
CA ALA A 82 -15.59 -3.93 -12.53
C ALA A 82 -15.61 -5.45 -12.72
N ASN A 83 -14.45 -6.07 -12.50
CA ASN A 83 -14.24 -7.51 -12.53
C ASN A 83 -14.20 -8.04 -11.08
N LEU A 84 -14.75 -9.23 -10.87
CA LEU A 84 -14.73 -9.91 -9.59
C LEU A 84 -14.35 -11.38 -9.80
N TRP A 85 -13.06 -11.65 -9.71
CA TRP A 85 -12.50 -12.99 -9.77
C TRP A 85 -12.70 -13.71 -8.42
N THR A 86 -12.93 -15.03 -8.44
CA THR A 86 -13.47 -15.76 -7.29
C THR A 86 -12.52 -16.79 -6.69
N GLU A 87 -11.22 -16.74 -7.01
CA GLU A 87 -10.20 -17.67 -6.51
C GLU A 87 -10.20 -17.76 -4.98
N TYR A 88 -10.39 -16.61 -4.31
CA TYR A 88 -10.46 -16.50 -2.86
C TYR A 88 -11.87 -16.18 -2.35
N ILE A 89 -12.92 -16.31 -3.17
CA ILE A 89 -14.30 -15.92 -2.83
C ILE A 89 -15.22 -17.15 -2.87
N PRO A 90 -15.20 -18.02 -1.83
CA PRO A 90 -15.93 -19.29 -1.87
C PRO A 90 -17.43 -19.18 -1.58
N THR A 91 -17.92 -18.02 -1.12
CA THR A 91 -19.33 -17.84 -0.74
C THR A 91 -19.94 -16.60 -1.38
N PHE A 92 -21.25 -16.65 -1.63
CA PHE A 92 -21.98 -15.51 -2.17
C PHE A 92 -21.98 -14.31 -1.20
N ASP A 93 -22.04 -14.54 0.12
CA ASP A 93 -21.92 -13.48 1.11
C ASP A 93 -20.60 -12.72 0.99
N LYS A 94 -19.49 -13.44 0.77
CA LYS A 94 -18.20 -12.81 0.53
C LYS A 94 -18.16 -12.10 -0.81
N LEU A 95 -18.78 -12.65 -1.85
CA LEU A 95 -18.91 -11.99 -3.15
C LEU A 95 -19.61 -10.64 -2.99
N MET A 96 -20.73 -10.58 -2.27
CA MET A 96 -21.45 -9.35 -1.97
C MET A 96 -20.61 -8.39 -1.13
N TYR A 97 -19.91 -8.88 -0.11
CA TYR A 97 -18.98 -8.08 0.69
C TYR A 97 -17.87 -7.44 -0.16
N MET A 98 -17.30 -8.19 -1.11
CA MET A 98 -16.26 -7.70 -2.01
C MET A 98 -16.82 -6.71 -3.03
N ALA A 99 -18.04 -6.91 -3.53
CA ALA A 99 -18.67 -6.01 -4.49
C ALA A 99 -19.15 -4.69 -3.86
N TYR A 100 -19.78 -4.72 -2.69
CA TYR A 100 -20.43 -3.57 -2.09
C TYR A 100 -19.61 -2.97 -0.92
N PRO A 101 -19.48 -1.64 -0.85
CA PRO A 101 -20.21 -0.63 -1.63
C PRO A 101 -19.51 -0.14 -2.91
N ARG A 102 -18.39 -0.77 -3.32
CA ARG A 102 -17.61 -0.32 -4.49
C ARG A 102 -18.42 -0.33 -5.80
N ALA A 103 -19.37 -1.25 -5.96
CA ALA A 103 -20.30 -1.26 -7.09
C ALA A 103 -21.18 -0.01 -7.16
N ILE A 104 -21.60 0.53 -6.00
CA ILE A 104 -22.38 1.78 -5.94
C ILE A 104 -21.50 2.97 -6.36
N ALA A 105 -20.25 3.01 -5.91
CA ALA A 105 -19.29 4.04 -6.33
C ALA A 105 -19.04 3.99 -7.84
N LEU A 106 -18.81 2.81 -8.41
CA LEU A 106 -18.60 2.67 -9.85
C LEU A 106 -19.85 3.08 -10.64
N ALA A 107 -21.04 2.70 -10.18
CA ALA A 107 -22.29 3.13 -10.82
C ALA A 107 -22.42 4.66 -10.85
N GLN A 108 -22.08 5.35 -9.74
CA GLN A 108 -22.06 6.81 -9.70
C GLN A 108 -21.04 7.41 -10.69
N VAL A 109 -19.84 6.82 -10.77
CA VAL A 109 -18.77 7.26 -11.69
C VAL A 109 -19.19 7.14 -13.15
N LEU A 110 -19.91 6.08 -13.52
CA LEU A 110 -20.25 5.80 -14.91
C LEU A 110 -21.55 6.47 -15.38
N TRP A 111 -22.46 6.76 -14.45
CA TRP A 111 -23.79 7.27 -14.80
C TRP A 111 -23.90 8.79 -14.74
N CYS A 112 -23.15 9.45 -13.85
CA CYS A 112 -23.31 10.89 -13.65
C CYS A 112 -22.47 11.72 -14.62
N SER A 113 -23.13 12.61 -15.35
CA SER A 113 -22.48 13.62 -16.21
C SER A 113 -21.64 14.60 -15.39
N GLU A 114 -22.11 14.96 -14.19
CA GLU A 114 -21.37 15.73 -13.20
C GLU A 114 -21.19 14.87 -11.94
N LYS A 115 -19.95 14.40 -11.72
CA LYS A 115 -19.62 13.54 -10.58
C LYS A 115 -19.57 14.40 -9.30
N PRO A 116 -20.43 14.14 -8.29
CA PRO A 116 -20.39 14.90 -7.04
C PRO A 116 -19.06 14.67 -6.32
N SER A 117 -18.74 15.52 -5.34
CA SER A 117 -17.56 15.30 -4.52
C SER A 117 -17.64 13.95 -3.79
N PHE A 118 -16.49 13.37 -3.45
CA PHE A 118 -16.47 12.12 -2.68
C PHE A 118 -17.16 12.27 -1.31
N GLU A 119 -17.12 13.46 -0.72
CA GLU A 119 -17.76 13.79 0.56
C GLU A 119 -19.29 13.69 0.45
N GLU A 120 -19.86 14.27 -0.61
CA GLU A 120 -21.30 14.23 -0.90
C GLU A 120 -21.75 12.80 -1.20
N PHE A 121 -21.03 12.10 -2.08
CA PHE A 121 -21.28 10.69 -2.38
C PHE A 121 -21.27 9.84 -1.11
N SER A 122 -20.23 9.98 -0.30
CA SER A 122 -20.09 9.24 0.95
C SER A 122 -21.23 9.50 1.92
N THR A 123 -21.66 10.76 2.04
CA THR A 123 -22.78 11.15 2.91
C THR A 123 -24.06 10.43 2.50
N VAL A 124 -24.36 10.36 1.20
CA VAL A 124 -25.54 9.63 0.70
C VAL A 124 -25.36 8.12 0.88
N LEU A 125 -24.17 7.58 0.58
CA LEU A 125 -23.85 6.18 0.77
C LEU A 125 -24.12 5.73 2.21
N HIS A 126 -23.58 6.47 3.19
CA HIS A 126 -23.68 6.14 4.60
C HIS A 126 -25.10 6.35 5.14
N ASN A 127 -25.75 7.45 4.80
CA ASN A 127 -27.06 7.80 5.36
C ASN A 127 -28.24 7.11 4.68
N LYS A 128 -28.08 6.60 3.45
CA LYS A 128 -29.18 6.01 2.66
C LYS A 128 -28.86 4.59 2.22
N HIS A 129 -27.79 4.38 1.46
CA HIS A 129 -27.53 3.09 0.83
C HIS A 129 -27.16 2.00 1.84
N PHE A 130 -26.42 2.30 2.91
CA PHE A 130 -26.10 1.31 3.93
C PHE A 130 -27.36 0.75 4.60
N GLY A 131 -28.32 1.62 4.97
CA GLY A 131 -29.59 1.16 5.51
C GLY A 131 -30.44 0.35 4.52
N LEU A 132 -30.30 0.58 3.21
CA LEU A 132 -30.96 -0.25 2.18
C LEU A 132 -30.31 -1.63 2.07
N LEU A 133 -28.97 -1.69 2.02
CA LEU A 133 -28.22 -2.94 1.98
C LEU A 133 -28.52 -3.80 3.23
N GLU A 134 -28.57 -3.18 4.41
CA GLU A 134 -28.94 -3.85 5.66
C GLU A 134 -30.38 -4.40 5.61
N LYS A 135 -31.36 -3.61 5.14
CA LYS A 135 -32.76 -4.08 4.97
C LYS A 135 -32.89 -5.24 3.99
N GLN A 136 -32.02 -5.31 2.99
CA GLN A 136 -31.98 -6.37 1.98
C GLN A 136 -31.13 -7.57 2.41
N ASN A 137 -30.52 -7.54 3.60
CA ASN A 137 -29.58 -8.55 4.08
C ASN A 137 -28.40 -8.79 3.12
N ILE A 138 -27.94 -7.74 2.43
CA ILE A 138 -26.77 -7.81 1.57
C ILE A 138 -25.53 -7.57 2.43
N PRO A 139 -24.58 -8.52 2.53
CA PRO A 139 -23.30 -8.26 3.18
C PRO A 139 -22.51 -7.21 2.39
N PHE A 140 -21.93 -6.23 3.07
CA PHE A 140 -21.12 -5.18 2.46
C PHE A 140 -19.97 -4.75 3.38
N SER A 141 -18.93 -4.19 2.79
CA SER A 141 -17.80 -3.68 3.54
C SER A 141 -18.11 -2.35 4.24
N LYS A 142 -17.77 -2.28 5.53
CA LYS A 142 -17.84 -1.07 6.36
C LYS A 142 -16.50 -0.35 6.49
N THR A 143 -15.50 -0.70 5.66
CA THR A 143 -14.15 -0.12 5.75
C THR A 143 -14.12 1.40 5.55
N SER A 144 -15.03 1.95 4.75
CA SER A 144 -15.19 3.40 4.55
C SER A 144 -15.69 4.17 5.79
N LEU A 145 -16.06 3.45 6.86
CA LEU A 145 -16.43 4.01 8.17
C LEU A 145 -15.31 3.86 9.21
N LEU A 146 -14.23 3.15 8.89
CA LEU A 146 -13.10 3.00 9.82
C LEU A 146 -12.39 4.33 10.04
N PRO A 147 -11.81 4.56 11.23
CA PRO A 147 -10.93 5.70 11.47
C PRO A 147 -9.80 5.75 10.44
N ILE A 148 -9.58 6.92 9.83
CA ILE A 148 -8.49 7.11 8.86
C ILE A 148 -7.21 7.36 9.64
N LEU A 149 -6.32 6.39 9.63
CA LEU A 149 -5.01 6.46 10.30
C LEU A 149 -4.00 7.12 9.36
N ASN A 150 -3.44 8.25 9.79
CA ASN A 150 -2.49 9.01 9.01
C ASN A 150 -1.12 9.07 9.69
N PHE A 151 -0.08 8.99 8.88
CA PHE A 151 1.31 9.01 9.32
C PHE A 151 2.12 9.99 8.48
N ASN A 152 3.02 10.71 9.11
CA ASN A 152 4.00 11.53 8.41
C ASN A 152 5.30 11.61 9.23
N ARG A 153 6.40 11.98 8.58
CA ARG A 153 7.66 12.23 9.26
C ARG A 153 7.53 13.36 10.28
N SER A 154 8.25 13.24 11.37
CA SER A 154 8.51 14.33 12.31
C SER A 154 10.00 14.44 12.60
N GLU A 155 10.41 15.58 13.17
CA GLU A 155 11.80 15.81 13.59
C GLU A 155 12.32 14.78 14.60
N LYS A 156 11.42 14.13 15.34
CA LYS A 156 11.76 13.14 16.37
C LYS A 156 11.38 11.69 16.02
N GLY A 157 10.60 11.47 14.96
CA GLY A 157 10.19 10.13 14.54
C GLY A 157 9.01 10.18 13.58
N LEU A 158 7.89 9.57 13.98
CA LEU A 158 6.69 9.47 13.16
C LEU A 158 5.51 10.20 13.82
N LYS A 159 5.00 11.23 13.14
CA LYS A 159 3.75 11.90 13.51
C LYS A 159 2.58 10.99 13.13
N PHE A 160 1.64 10.81 14.05
CA PHE A 160 0.41 10.06 13.86
C PHE A 160 -0.78 10.92 14.23
N TRP A 161 -1.84 10.89 13.41
CA TRP A 161 -3.13 11.48 13.73
C TRP A 161 -4.25 10.66 13.10
N ILE A 162 -5.44 10.83 13.65
CA ILE A 162 -6.64 10.15 13.18
C ILE A 162 -7.51 11.20 12.51
N GLU A 163 -8.03 10.88 11.34
CA GLU A 163 -8.99 11.73 10.64
C GLU A 163 -10.32 11.02 10.51
N SER A 164 -11.38 11.80 10.63
CA SER A 164 -12.71 11.42 10.22
C SER A 164 -13.46 12.63 9.68
N LYS A 165 -14.58 12.35 9.04
CA LYS A 165 -15.46 13.35 8.42
C LYS A 165 -16.05 14.32 9.44
N LYS A 166 -16.21 13.89 10.69
CA LYS A 166 -16.68 14.75 11.79
C LYS A 166 -15.48 15.28 12.56
N SER A 167 -15.17 16.57 12.38
CA SER A 167 -14.07 17.23 13.10
C SER A 167 -14.21 17.17 14.63
N SER A 168 -15.42 17.03 15.15
CA SER A 168 -15.72 16.86 16.58
C SER A 168 -15.59 15.42 17.09
N GLU A 169 -15.28 14.45 16.22
CA GLU A 169 -15.17 13.06 16.62
C GLU A 169 -13.94 12.83 17.50
N GLN A 170 -14.14 11.96 18.49
CA GLN A 170 -13.12 11.54 19.43
C GLN A 170 -12.80 10.07 19.22
N PHE A 171 -11.53 9.74 19.45
CA PHE A 171 -11.00 8.41 19.30
C PHE A 171 -10.34 7.97 20.58
N LYS A 172 -10.77 6.81 21.07
CA LYS A 172 -10.10 6.12 22.15
C LYS A 172 -8.90 5.37 21.60
N VAL A 173 -7.72 5.71 22.11
CA VAL A 173 -6.44 5.11 21.73
C VAL A 173 -5.91 4.29 22.89
N GLN A 174 -5.74 2.99 22.66
CA GLN A 174 -5.15 2.06 23.62
C GLN A 174 -3.81 1.58 23.09
N SER A 175 -2.76 1.78 23.89
CA SER A 175 -1.38 1.43 23.55
C SER A 175 -0.91 0.30 24.45
N SER A 176 -0.31 -0.74 23.88
CA SER A 176 0.30 -1.83 24.63
C SER A 176 1.80 -1.94 24.35
N LEU A 177 2.60 -1.54 25.33
CA LEU A 177 4.05 -1.58 25.29
C LEU A 177 4.58 -2.44 26.44
N ASN A 178 5.22 -3.58 26.14
CA ASN A 178 5.84 -4.46 27.14
C ASN A 178 4.93 -4.77 28.35
N ALA A 179 3.67 -5.15 28.08
CA ALA A 179 2.61 -5.41 29.07
C ALA A 179 2.05 -4.19 29.84
N ARG A 180 2.65 -3.00 29.70
CA ARG A 180 2.01 -1.75 30.12
C ARG A 180 0.91 -1.39 29.12
N LYS A 181 -0.27 -1.06 29.65
CA LYS A 181 -1.40 -0.54 28.88
C LYS A 181 -1.59 0.91 29.25
N ASP A 182 -1.54 1.79 28.26
CA ASP A 182 -1.88 3.19 28.39
C ASP A 182 -3.11 3.48 27.52
N GLU A 183 -3.95 4.39 27.97
CA GLU A 183 -5.20 4.77 27.30
C GLU A 183 -5.36 6.29 27.33
N PHE A 184 -5.73 6.87 26.20
CA PHE A 184 -6.00 8.31 26.07
C PHE A 184 -6.97 8.58 24.92
N ILE A 185 -7.50 9.80 24.89
CA ILE A 185 -8.41 10.26 23.84
C ILE A 185 -7.67 11.21 22.90
N LEU A 186 -7.88 11.05 21.58
CA LEU A 186 -7.50 12.02 20.57
C LEU A 186 -8.73 12.58 19.87
N ASN A 187 -8.77 13.89 19.67
CA ASN A 187 -9.73 14.50 18.74
C ASN A 187 -9.29 14.24 17.29
N SER A 188 -10.23 14.30 16.35
CA SER A 188 -9.91 14.30 14.91
C SER A 188 -8.84 15.36 14.59
N LYS A 189 -7.82 14.96 13.81
CA LYS A 189 -6.63 15.75 13.43
C LYS A 189 -5.67 16.13 14.58
N GLN A 190 -5.97 15.76 15.82
CA GLN A 190 -5.00 15.87 16.91
C GLN A 190 -3.86 14.88 16.68
N ALA A 191 -2.64 15.38 16.71
CA ALA A 191 -1.46 14.58 16.41
C ALA A 191 -0.65 14.24 17.66
N ILE A 192 -0.09 13.03 17.67
CA ILE A 192 0.96 12.59 18.59
C ILE A 192 2.20 12.18 17.80
N THR A 193 3.32 11.97 18.49
CA THR A 193 4.56 11.51 17.85
C THR A 193 5.03 10.21 18.49
N PHE A 194 5.26 9.20 17.65
CA PHE A 194 6.05 8.03 18.01
C PHE A 194 7.54 8.37 17.84
N GLU A 195 8.29 8.41 18.93
CA GLU A 195 9.68 8.86 18.91
C GLU A 195 10.65 7.76 18.44
N ARG A 196 11.71 8.18 17.73
CA ARG A 196 12.87 7.34 17.42
C ARG A 196 13.54 6.87 18.70
N THR A 197 14.07 5.64 18.68
CA THR A 197 14.82 5.12 19.81
C THR A 197 16.31 5.40 19.67
N ASN A 198 16.98 5.56 20.82
CA ASN A 198 18.43 5.74 20.87
C ASN A 198 19.20 4.44 21.10
N THR A 199 18.53 3.36 21.48
CA THR A 199 19.17 2.10 21.91
C THR A 199 18.45 0.87 21.34
N LYS A 200 17.37 0.42 21.99
CA LYS A 200 16.66 -0.81 21.65
C LYS A 200 15.41 -0.52 20.84
N ASN A 201 15.15 -1.41 19.90
CA ASN A 201 13.89 -1.43 19.18
C ASN A 201 12.83 -2.04 20.08
N PHE A 202 11.62 -1.50 20.03
CA PHE A 202 10.48 -2.07 20.75
C PHE A 202 9.23 -2.00 19.89
N LYS A 203 8.31 -2.92 20.18
CA LYS A 203 7.03 -3.04 19.49
C LYS A 203 5.94 -2.44 20.36
N ASN A 204 5.10 -1.61 19.75
CA ASN A 204 3.89 -1.10 20.36
C ASN A 204 2.67 -1.51 19.50
N ILE A 205 1.64 -2.04 20.15
CA ILE A 205 0.37 -2.38 19.51
C ILE A 205 -0.64 -1.30 19.88
N ILE A 206 -1.21 -0.64 18.87
CA ILE A 206 -2.16 0.45 19.03
C ILE A 206 -3.53 0.01 18.53
N LEU A 207 -4.54 0.13 19.39
CA LEU A 207 -5.95 0.03 19.01
C LEU A 207 -6.56 1.43 19.04
N VAL A 208 -7.22 1.80 17.95
CA VAL A 208 -7.95 3.05 17.79
C VAL A 208 -9.42 2.73 17.62
N SER A 209 -10.28 3.25 18.48
CA SER A 209 -11.72 3.08 18.39
C SER A 209 -12.42 4.42 18.24
N SER A 210 -13.32 4.54 17.28
CA SER A 210 -14.22 5.68 17.13
C SER A 210 -15.27 5.66 18.24
N GLU A 211 -15.37 6.74 19.01
CA GLU A 211 -16.40 6.89 20.05
C GLU A 211 -17.81 7.07 19.42
N THR A 212 -17.89 7.46 18.15
CA THR A 212 -19.17 7.67 17.45
C THR A 212 -19.72 6.40 16.82
N THR A 213 -18.86 5.61 16.18
CA THR A 213 -19.29 4.42 15.41
C THR A 213 -19.02 3.11 16.15
N GLY A 214 -18.16 3.12 17.18
CA GLY A 214 -17.66 1.93 17.84
C GLY A 214 -16.69 1.10 16.99
N LEU A 215 -16.44 1.49 15.75
CA LEU A 215 -15.52 0.81 14.85
C LEU A 215 -14.08 1.05 15.28
N SER A 216 -13.24 0.04 15.07
CA SER A 216 -11.85 0.08 15.53
C SER A 216 -10.86 -0.42 14.48
N SER A 217 -9.65 0.12 14.57
CA SER A 217 -8.50 -0.24 13.74
C SER A 217 -7.31 -0.53 14.64
N THR A 218 -6.59 -1.63 14.38
CA THR A 218 -5.35 -1.96 15.07
C THR A 218 -4.16 -1.79 14.13
N PHE A 219 -3.07 -1.23 14.63
CA PHE A 219 -1.78 -1.20 13.95
C PHE A 219 -0.62 -1.46 14.92
N VAL A 220 0.56 -1.72 14.37
CA VAL A 220 1.77 -2.02 15.13
C VAL A 220 2.86 -1.05 14.69
N ILE A 221 3.52 -0.39 15.65
CA ILE A 221 4.71 0.43 15.38
C ILE A 221 5.92 -0.21 16.05
N HIS A 222 6.98 -0.36 15.27
CA HIS A 222 8.31 -0.74 15.72
C HIS A 222 9.15 0.53 15.84
N ASN A 223 9.28 1.06 17.05
CA ASN A 223 10.15 2.19 17.30
C ASN A 223 11.61 1.75 17.14
N SER A 224 12.34 2.43 16.26
CA SER A 224 13.74 2.16 15.95
C SER A 224 14.50 3.49 15.76
N PRO A 225 15.84 3.46 15.64
CA PRO A 225 16.62 4.64 15.27
C PRO A 225 16.32 5.17 13.85
N SER A 226 15.77 4.36 12.95
CA SER A 226 15.38 4.78 11.59
C SER A 226 13.94 5.26 11.48
N LEU A 227 13.11 5.14 12.52
CA LEU A 227 11.70 5.53 12.44
C LEU A 227 11.52 6.96 11.90
N GLY A 228 10.82 7.11 10.78
CA GLY A 228 10.50 8.37 10.12
C GLY A 228 11.70 9.16 9.58
N VAL A 229 12.86 8.52 9.35
CA VAL A 229 14.02 9.22 8.75
C VAL A 229 13.77 9.52 7.26
N PRO A 230 14.47 10.51 6.66
CA PRO A 230 14.43 10.72 5.22
C PRO A 230 15.00 9.52 4.45
N VAL A 231 14.31 9.16 3.37
CA VAL A 231 14.72 8.11 2.44
C VAL A 231 14.79 8.71 1.04
N LYS A 232 15.85 8.43 0.31
CA LYS A 232 15.97 8.75 -1.11
C LYS A 232 15.98 7.47 -1.91
N LEU A 233 14.91 7.23 -2.65
CA LEU A 233 14.84 6.19 -3.68
C LEU A 233 15.67 6.64 -4.87
N ILE A 234 16.86 6.05 -5.06
CA ILE A 234 17.69 6.32 -6.24
C ILE A 234 17.14 5.50 -7.41
N THR A 235 16.80 4.24 -7.17
CA THR A 235 15.92 3.45 -8.02
C THR A 235 14.47 3.72 -7.62
N GLN A 236 13.62 4.16 -8.56
CA GLN A 236 12.20 4.39 -8.28
C GLN A 236 11.44 3.08 -8.14
N ALA A 237 10.48 3.03 -7.21
CA ALA A 237 9.53 1.93 -7.13
C ALA A 237 8.53 2.00 -8.30
N SER A 238 8.00 0.85 -8.69
CA SER A 238 6.98 0.77 -9.74
C SER A 238 5.74 1.58 -9.36
N PRO A 239 5.17 2.39 -10.27
CA PRO A 239 3.95 3.14 -9.99
C PRO A 239 2.77 2.28 -9.50
N SER A 240 2.74 0.99 -9.86
CA SER A 240 1.71 0.05 -9.44
C SER A 240 1.80 -0.34 -7.95
N TYR A 241 3.00 -0.25 -7.36
CA TYR A 241 3.31 -0.66 -6.00
C TYR A 241 4.20 0.37 -5.30
N ASN A 242 3.79 1.65 -5.36
CA ASN A 242 4.51 2.75 -4.73
C ASN A 242 3.62 3.47 -3.71
N SER A 243 3.76 3.08 -2.44
CA SER A 243 3.06 3.68 -1.31
C SER A 243 3.79 4.89 -0.70
N GLY A 244 4.92 5.30 -1.30
CA GLY A 244 5.77 6.36 -0.80
C GLY A 244 6.98 5.86 0.00
N ASP A 245 8.03 6.67 0.03
CA ASP A 245 9.32 6.33 0.65
C ASP A 245 9.24 6.16 2.18
N LEU A 246 8.22 6.74 2.82
CA LEU A 246 7.96 6.58 4.26
C LEU A 246 7.68 5.13 4.64
N THR A 247 7.08 4.34 3.76
CA THR A 247 6.81 2.91 3.99
C THR A 247 8.04 2.19 4.49
N LEU A 248 9.22 2.46 3.93
CA LEU A 248 10.46 1.79 4.30
C LEU A 248 10.97 2.09 5.72
N VAL A 249 10.38 3.04 6.43
CA VAL A 249 10.86 3.52 7.73
C VAL A 249 9.72 3.98 8.65
N ASP A 250 8.49 3.52 8.44
CA ASP A 250 7.34 3.89 9.28
C ASP A 250 7.18 2.96 10.49
N GLY A 251 8.02 1.93 10.60
CA GLY A 251 8.00 0.96 11.68
C GLY A 251 6.86 -0.05 11.56
N GLN A 252 6.19 -0.15 10.40
CA GLN A 252 5.09 -1.06 10.14
C GLN A 252 5.55 -2.15 9.17
N TYR A 253 5.88 -3.33 9.72
CA TYR A 253 6.19 -4.49 8.89
C TYR A 253 4.92 -4.98 8.19
N GLY A 254 5.06 -5.31 6.90
CA GLY A 254 3.99 -5.82 6.08
C GLY A 254 3.45 -7.15 6.59
N SER A 255 2.13 -7.26 6.56
CA SER A 255 1.42 -8.43 7.06
C SER A 255 1.26 -9.54 6.01
N ARG A 256 0.87 -10.72 6.48
CA ARG A 256 0.38 -11.83 5.67
C ARG A 256 -1.08 -12.08 6.02
N PRO A 257 -1.98 -12.30 5.05
CA PRO A 257 -1.76 -12.17 3.60
C PRO A 257 -1.42 -10.73 3.18
N TRP A 258 -0.61 -10.56 2.13
CA TRP A 258 -0.09 -9.25 1.74
C TRP A 258 -1.15 -8.41 1.01
N LYS A 259 -1.28 -7.12 1.37
CA LYS A 259 -2.35 -6.22 0.90
C LYS A 259 -1.88 -5.09 0.00
N GLY A 260 -0.66 -5.21 -0.53
CA GLY A 260 -0.02 -4.23 -1.43
C GLY A 260 0.47 -2.94 -0.76
N HIS A 261 -0.38 -2.23 0.00
CA HIS A 261 -0.09 -0.89 0.54
C HIS A 261 1.02 -0.83 1.61
N GLU A 262 1.43 -1.97 2.15
CA GLU A 262 2.49 -2.10 3.15
C GLU A 262 3.88 -2.29 2.52
N TRP A 263 3.97 -2.31 1.18
CA TRP A 263 5.19 -2.66 0.46
C TRP A 263 5.50 -1.65 -0.65
N LEU A 264 6.79 -1.51 -0.98
CA LEU A 264 7.26 -0.94 -2.24
C LEU A 264 7.74 -2.06 -3.17
N GLY A 265 7.22 -2.07 -4.40
CA GLY A 265 7.56 -3.07 -5.42
C GLY A 265 8.51 -2.54 -6.48
N PHE A 266 9.49 -3.35 -6.85
CA PHE A 266 10.51 -3.06 -7.87
C PHE A 266 10.58 -4.19 -8.88
N ASP A 267 10.56 -3.86 -10.16
CA ASP A 267 10.64 -4.75 -11.33
C ASP A 267 12.00 -4.61 -12.04
N THR A 268 13.08 -4.61 -11.27
CA THR A 268 14.46 -4.48 -11.76
C THR A 268 15.41 -5.38 -10.97
N SER A 269 16.52 -5.75 -11.59
CA SER A 269 17.59 -6.54 -10.96
C SER A 269 18.53 -5.73 -10.06
N TYR A 270 18.39 -4.40 -10.02
CA TYR A 270 19.22 -3.53 -9.18
C TYR A 270 18.43 -2.38 -8.56
N ILE A 271 18.47 -2.29 -7.23
CA ILE A 271 17.77 -1.26 -6.44
C ILE A 271 18.80 -0.53 -5.57
N GLU A 272 18.79 0.80 -5.63
CA GLU A 272 19.64 1.65 -4.80
C GLU A 272 18.78 2.62 -3.96
N ILE A 273 19.06 2.65 -2.65
CA ILE A 273 18.34 3.46 -1.66
C ILE A 273 19.36 4.15 -0.75
N GLU A 274 19.14 5.43 -0.44
CA GLU A 274 19.92 6.17 0.56
C GLU A 274 19.04 6.52 1.77
N LEU A 275 19.49 6.19 2.99
CA LEU A 275 18.88 6.63 4.25
C LEU A 275 19.73 7.74 4.87
N ASP A 276 19.08 8.80 5.35
CA ASP A 276 19.72 9.85 6.15
C ASP A 276 19.25 9.77 7.61
N LEU A 277 20.10 9.30 8.51
CA LEU A 277 19.75 9.15 9.93
C LEU A 277 19.72 10.47 10.71
N LEU A 278 19.75 11.62 10.02
CA LEU A 278 19.71 13.00 10.51
C LEU A 278 20.94 13.44 11.30
N GLN A 279 21.56 12.50 12.01
CA GLN A 279 22.77 12.71 12.82
C GLN A 279 23.72 11.53 12.71
N LYS A 280 25.02 11.83 12.81
CA LYS A 280 26.08 10.81 12.77
C LYS A 280 26.05 9.93 14.02
N GLN A 281 25.80 8.64 13.83
CA GLN A 281 25.64 7.67 14.92
C GLN A 281 26.32 6.34 14.61
N LYS A 282 26.69 5.59 15.66
CA LYS A 282 27.21 4.22 15.49
C LYS A 282 26.04 3.30 15.17
N ILE A 283 26.22 2.44 14.17
CA ILE A 283 25.23 1.49 13.68
C ILE A 283 25.85 0.12 13.80
N LYS A 284 25.18 -0.79 14.50
CA LYS A 284 25.63 -2.18 14.63
C LYS A 284 25.19 -3.00 13.43
N SER A 285 23.92 -2.88 13.07
CA SER A 285 23.31 -3.65 11.99
C SER A 285 22.14 -2.91 11.34
N VAL A 286 21.80 -3.33 10.13
CA VAL A 286 20.62 -2.89 9.38
C VAL A 286 19.77 -4.13 9.11
N GLU A 287 18.50 -4.07 9.49
CA GLU A 287 17.50 -5.08 9.15
C GLU A 287 16.72 -4.60 7.93
N LEU A 288 16.57 -5.47 6.92
CA LEU A 288 15.65 -5.28 5.80
C LEU A 288 14.62 -6.40 5.82
N SER A 289 13.39 -6.06 5.46
CA SER A 289 12.28 -6.99 5.34
C SER A 289 11.73 -7.02 3.91
N PHE A 290 11.44 -8.23 3.42
CA PHE A 290 11.06 -8.54 2.05
C PHE A 290 9.81 -9.42 2.00
N LEU A 291 9.09 -9.40 0.88
CA LEU A 291 8.01 -10.34 0.59
C LEU A 291 8.50 -11.43 -0.37
N LYS A 292 8.27 -12.69 -0.01
CA LYS A 292 8.45 -13.86 -0.88
C LYS A 292 7.07 -14.45 -1.22
N ASP A 293 6.72 -14.41 -2.50
CA ASP A 293 5.53 -15.07 -3.05
C ASP A 293 5.79 -15.42 -4.51
N GLU A 294 6.40 -16.58 -4.74
CA GLU A 294 6.87 -17.02 -6.07
C GLU A 294 5.72 -17.24 -7.05
N ASN A 295 4.51 -17.55 -6.57
CA ASN A 295 3.32 -17.65 -7.42
C ASN A 295 2.89 -16.30 -8.00
N SER A 296 3.15 -15.22 -7.25
CA SER A 296 2.95 -13.83 -7.67
C SER A 296 4.21 -13.21 -8.30
N TRP A 297 5.21 -14.04 -8.63
CA TRP A 297 6.47 -13.64 -9.26
C TRP A 297 7.33 -12.72 -8.37
N ILE A 298 7.13 -12.79 -7.04
CA ILE A 298 7.86 -12.00 -6.05
C ILE A 298 8.96 -12.85 -5.43
N HIS A 299 10.20 -12.50 -5.75
CA HIS A 299 11.38 -13.23 -5.32
C HIS A 299 12.22 -12.43 -4.32
N LEU A 300 12.92 -13.15 -3.44
CA LEU A 300 13.92 -12.55 -2.57
C LEU A 300 15.11 -12.05 -3.42
N PRO A 301 15.79 -10.96 -2.99
CA PRO A 301 17.02 -10.54 -3.63
C PRO A 301 18.11 -11.62 -3.47
N VAL A 302 19.15 -11.54 -4.30
CA VAL A 302 20.30 -12.46 -4.25
C VAL A 302 21.34 -11.95 -3.25
N LYS A 303 21.61 -10.64 -3.29
CA LYS A 303 22.68 -9.98 -2.55
C LYS A 303 22.26 -8.59 -2.08
N ILE A 304 22.72 -8.19 -0.91
CA ILE A 304 22.60 -6.81 -0.40
C ILE A 304 23.97 -6.30 0.00
N GLU A 305 24.29 -5.06 -0.34
CA GLU A 305 25.48 -4.33 0.08
C GLU A 305 25.09 -3.05 0.83
N LEU A 306 25.79 -2.78 1.93
CA LEU A 306 25.65 -1.55 2.71
C LEU A 306 26.90 -0.70 2.58
N GLU A 307 26.76 0.61 2.37
CA GLU A 307 27.89 1.53 2.26
C GLU A 307 27.69 2.76 3.16
N ALA A 308 28.70 3.11 3.95
CA ALA A 308 28.73 4.38 4.68
C ALA A 308 29.09 5.50 3.70
N VAL A 309 28.20 6.47 3.53
CA VAL A 309 28.46 7.60 2.62
C VAL A 309 29.44 8.58 3.30
N ASN A 310 30.72 8.49 2.97
CA ASN A 310 31.77 9.44 3.36
C ASN A 310 32.49 9.98 2.10
N LYS A 311 32.81 11.28 2.08
CA LYS A 311 33.38 11.96 0.89
C LYS A 311 34.78 11.47 0.46
N THR A 312 35.51 10.67 1.23
CA THR A 312 36.98 10.55 1.04
C THR A 312 37.68 9.20 1.23
N LYS A 313 37.02 8.05 1.50
CA LYS A 313 37.73 6.74 1.58
C LYS A 313 36.83 5.55 1.21
N LYS A 314 37.46 4.54 0.58
CA LYS A 314 36.97 3.18 0.24
C LYS A 314 35.73 2.77 1.03
N ASN A 315 34.64 2.50 0.31
CA ASN A 315 33.39 1.98 0.86
C ASN A 315 33.68 0.73 1.69
N THR A 316 33.40 0.78 2.99
CA THR A 316 33.34 -0.44 3.79
C THR A 316 31.99 -1.08 3.51
N SER A 317 32.01 -2.23 2.86
CA SER A 317 30.84 -2.96 2.42
C SER A 317 30.64 -4.22 3.25
N SER A 318 29.41 -4.46 3.68
CA SER A 318 28.98 -5.76 4.18
C SER A 318 28.13 -6.44 3.11
N GLU A 319 28.33 -7.73 2.86
CA GLU A 319 27.51 -8.52 1.93
C GLU A 319 26.90 -9.76 2.61
N THR A 320 25.69 -10.12 2.19
CA THR A 320 24.98 -11.32 2.67
C THR A 320 24.17 -11.95 1.53
N SER A 321 24.22 -13.28 1.42
CA SER A 321 23.30 -14.06 0.57
C SER A 321 21.93 -14.20 1.26
N ILE A 322 20.84 -13.92 0.56
CA ILE A 322 19.51 -13.86 1.17
C ILE A 322 18.77 -15.18 1.02
N LYS A 323 18.19 -15.67 2.12
CA LYS A 323 17.40 -16.92 2.16
C LYS A 323 16.07 -16.78 2.91
N LYS A 324 15.85 -15.62 3.53
CA LYS A 324 14.70 -15.34 4.41
C LYS A 324 14.19 -13.94 4.11
N GLU A 325 12.92 -13.71 4.40
CA GLU A 325 12.25 -12.43 4.24
C GLU A 325 12.83 -11.34 5.13
N LYS A 326 13.29 -11.68 6.34
CA LYS A 326 13.99 -10.73 7.22
C LYS A 326 15.49 -11.00 7.22
N VAL A 327 16.26 -9.96 6.93
CA VAL A 327 17.71 -10.03 6.77
C VAL A 327 18.36 -9.02 7.69
N LEU A 328 19.18 -9.51 8.62
CA LEU A 328 20.01 -8.67 9.47
C LEU A 328 21.45 -8.64 8.94
N ILE A 329 21.92 -7.46 8.54
CA ILE A 329 23.26 -7.26 7.99
C ILE A 329 24.09 -6.48 9.01
N THR A 330 25.22 -7.05 9.42
CA THR A 330 26.15 -6.37 10.33
C THR A 330 26.88 -5.27 9.57
N PHE A 331 26.97 -4.08 10.17
CA PHE A 331 27.58 -2.90 9.55
C PHE A 331 28.68 -2.32 10.44
N SER A 332 28.46 -2.19 11.75
CA SER A 332 29.47 -1.76 12.74
C SER A 332 30.22 -0.45 12.40
N HIS A 333 29.55 0.53 11.77
CA HIS A 333 30.15 1.80 11.35
C HIS A 333 29.45 3.02 11.95
N LYS A 334 30.21 4.13 12.06
CA LYS A 334 29.68 5.43 12.49
C LYS A 334 29.45 6.32 11.26
N THR A 335 28.20 6.52 10.88
CA THR A 335 27.79 7.35 9.74
C THR A 335 26.46 8.06 10.03
N GLN A 336 26.17 9.10 9.24
CA GLN A 336 24.83 9.69 9.16
C GLN A 336 24.04 9.08 8.01
N LYS A 337 24.69 8.84 6.88
CA LYS A 337 24.05 8.34 5.65
C LYS A 337 24.51 6.92 5.33
N ILE A 338 23.56 6.10 4.91
CA ILE A 338 23.78 4.73 4.45
C ILE A 338 23.24 4.61 3.05
N LYS A 339 24.04 4.09 2.13
CA LYS A 339 23.56 3.62 0.83
C LYS A 339 23.37 2.11 0.88
N ILE A 340 22.25 1.66 0.38
CA ILE A 340 21.84 0.26 0.34
C ILE A 340 21.69 -0.12 -1.13
N LYS A 341 22.42 -1.15 -1.55
CA LYS A 341 22.36 -1.70 -2.90
C LYS A 341 21.82 -3.12 -2.82
N ILE A 342 20.75 -3.39 -3.55
CA ILE A 342 20.06 -4.67 -3.54
C ILE A 342 20.12 -5.22 -4.96
N TYR A 343 20.67 -6.42 -5.08
CA TYR A 343 20.80 -7.14 -6.35
C TYR A 343 19.79 -8.28 -6.35
N SER A 344 18.90 -8.26 -7.33
CA SER A 344 17.84 -9.24 -7.50
C SER A 344 18.09 -10.08 -8.75
N LEU A 345 17.28 -11.12 -8.92
CA LEU A 345 17.29 -11.93 -10.13
C LEU A 345 16.97 -11.05 -11.35
N SER A 346 17.72 -11.23 -12.44
CA SER A 346 17.42 -10.60 -13.74
C SER A 346 16.27 -11.29 -14.46
N LYS A 347 16.06 -12.59 -14.19
CA LYS A 347 14.98 -13.40 -14.73
C LYS A 347 14.54 -14.47 -13.75
N ILE A 348 13.26 -14.83 -13.81
CA ILE A 348 12.69 -15.95 -13.07
C ILE A 348 13.24 -17.27 -13.66
N PRO A 349 13.75 -18.19 -12.82
CA PRO A 349 14.28 -19.47 -13.27
C PRO A 349 13.25 -20.34 -13.99
N ASN A 350 13.74 -21.25 -14.85
CA ASN A 350 12.90 -22.21 -15.55
C ASN A 350 12.10 -23.10 -14.58
N GLY A 351 10.84 -23.35 -14.93
CA GLY A 351 9.93 -24.19 -14.15
C GLY A 351 9.21 -23.45 -13.02
N MET A 352 9.37 -22.13 -12.92
CA MET A 352 8.62 -21.29 -11.97
C MET A 352 7.56 -20.44 -12.68
N PRO A 353 6.47 -20.06 -11.98
CA PRO A 353 5.50 -19.10 -12.50
C PRO A 353 6.20 -17.81 -12.96
N GLY A 354 5.96 -17.40 -14.21
CA GLY A 354 6.60 -16.22 -14.80
C GLY A 354 8.02 -16.45 -15.33
N GLU A 355 8.43 -17.71 -15.54
CA GLU A 355 9.72 -18.08 -16.15
C GLU A 355 10.19 -17.10 -17.25
N GLU A 356 11.50 -16.78 -17.24
CA GLU A 356 12.19 -15.89 -18.18
C GLU A 356 11.76 -14.41 -18.14
N THR A 357 10.83 -14.03 -17.27
CA THR A 357 10.46 -12.62 -17.02
C THR A 357 11.23 -12.02 -15.84
N GLN A 358 11.32 -10.68 -15.79
CA GLN A 358 11.95 -9.96 -14.67
C GLN A 358 11.05 -10.07 -13.43
N PRO A 359 11.54 -10.65 -12.31
CA PRO A 359 10.74 -10.78 -11.09
C PRO A 359 10.58 -9.47 -10.35
N TRP A 360 9.57 -9.46 -9.48
CA TRP A 360 9.38 -8.42 -8.48
C TRP A 360 10.27 -8.62 -7.25
N THR A 361 10.76 -7.52 -6.69
CA THR A 361 11.33 -7.44 -5.34
C THR A 361 10.47 -6.48 -4.52
N PHE A 362 9.95 -6.93 -3.38
CA PHE A 362 9.09 -6.12 -2.50
C PHE A 362 9.78 -5.87 -1.17
N ILE A 363 9.77 -4.62 -0.70
CA ILE A 363 10.40 -4.16 0.55
C ILE A 363 9.36 -3.41 1.37
N ASP A 364 9.19 -3.77 2.65
CA ASP A 364 8.30 -3.10 3.59
C ASP A 364 9.07 -2.21 4.56
N GLU A 365 10.16 -2.69 5.18
CA GLU A 365 10.81 -1.97 6.28
C GLU A 365 12.34 -2.07 6.26
N ILE A 366 13.00 -0.97 6.64
CA ILE A 366 14.44 -0.83 6.85
C ILE A 366 14.69 -0.30 8.28
N SER A 367 15.09 -1.20 9.17
CA SER A 367 15.26 -0.91 10.59
C SER A 367 16.73 -0.89 11.01
N ILE A 368 17.18 0.21 11.62
CA ILE A 368 18.53 0.31 12.20
C ILE A 368 18.60 -0.34 13.59
N GLN A 369 19.75 -0.92 13.93
CA GLN A 369 20.08 -1.40 15.27
C GLN A 369 21.42 -0.80 15.72
N LYS A 370 21.48 -0.37 16.98
CA LYS A 370 22.64 0.28 17.60
C LYS A 370 23.45 -0.63 18.52
#